data_AF-A0A101WJ64-F1
#
_entry.id   AF-A0A101WJ64-F1
#
_cell.length_a   1.000
_cell.length_b   1.000
_cell.length_c   1.000
_cell.angle_alpha   90.00
_cell.angle_beta   90.00
_cell.angle_gamma   90.00
#
_symmetry.space_group_name_H-M   'P 1'
#
loop_
_entity.id
_entity.type
_entity.pdbx_description
1 polymer ?
#
loop_
_entity_poly.entity_id
_entity_poly.type
_entity_poly.pdbx_seq_one_letter_code
_entity_poly.pdbx_strand_id
1 'polypeptide(L)' 'MVIMPYNGSKRDTQVAIRRVLKGFGVPKDVIVATRQEIEQKQNISGYIYGTALREGKVVYERVGE' A
#
# COMPACT_ATOMS: atom_id res chain seq x y z
N MET A 1 1.08 3.76 1.56
CA MET A 1 0.60 2.37 1.39
C MET A 1 -0.60 2.39 0.46
N VAL A 2 -0.77 1.37 -0.37
CA VAL A 2 -1.90 1.22 -1.29
C VAL A 2 -2.55 -0.14 -1.02
N ILE A 3 -3.83 -0.15 -0.65
CA ILE A 3 -4.58 -1.38 -0.42
C ILE A 3 -5.43 -1.66 -1.66
N MET A 4 -5.06 -2.68 -2.43
CA MET A 4 -5.75 -3.05 -3.67
C MET A 4 -5.56 -4.53 -4.00
N PRO A 5 -6.48 -5.16 -4.74
CA PRO A 5 -6.20 -6.46 -5.33
C PRO A 5 -5.06 -6.33 -6.36
N TYR A 6 -4.23 -7.36 -6.45
CA TYR A 6 -3.23 -7.50 -7.49
C TYR A 6 -3.12 -8.97 -7.89
N ASN A 7 -2.79 -9.21 -9.16
CA ASN A 7 -2.56 -10.55 -9.69
C ASN A 7 -1.07 -10.72 -9.99
N GLY A 8 -0.52 -11.90 -9.70
CA GLY A 8 0.89 -12.22 -9.92
C GLY A 8 1.81 -11.56 -8.89
N SER A 9 2.87 -10.89 -9.37
CA SER A 9 3.96 -10.38 -8.52
C SER A 9 3.60 -9.06 -7.84
N LYS A 10 3.51 -9.10 -6.50
CA LYS A 10 3.41 -7.91 -5.63
C LYS A 10 4.50 -6.87 -5.93
N ARG A 11 5.73 -7.35 -6.16
CA ARG A 11 6.90 -6.50 -6.42
C ARG A 11 6.74 -5.72 -7.71
N ASP A 12 6.20 -6.35 -8.75
CA ASP A 12 6.01 -5.70 -10.05
C ASP A 12 4.94 -4.60 -9.96
N THR A 13 3.85 -4.84 -9.22
CA THR A 13 2.85 -3.81 -8.91
C THR A 13 3.47 -2.62 -8.17
N GLN A 14 4.32 -2.88 -7.16
CA GLN A 14 5.05 -1.81 -6.45
C GLN A 14 5.98 -1.01 -7.38
N VAL A 15 6.72 -1.70 -8.28
CA VAL A 15 7.57 -1.02 -9.28
C VAL A 15 6.73 -0.15 -10.20
N ALA A 16 5.61 -0.68 -10.71
CA ALA A 16 4.75 0.03 -11.65
C ALA A 16 4.21 1.32 -11.04
N ILE A 17 3.67 1.27 -9.81
CA ILE A 17 3.19 2.45 -9.09
C ILE A 17 4.34 3.43 -8.83
N ARG A 18 5.50 2.95 -8.36
CA ARG A 18 6.66 3.82 -8.12
C ARG A 18 7.13 4.54 -9.38
N ARG A 19 7.07 3.89 -10.55
CA ARG A 19 7.43 4.52 -11.85
C ARG A 19 6.49 5.68 -12.18
N VAL A 20 5.18 5.51 -11.98
CA VAL A 20 4.19 6.58 -12.21
C VAL A 20 4.42 7.76 -11.26
N LEU A 21 4.77 7.50 -10.00
CA LEU A 21 5.01 8.54 -9.00
C LEU A 21 6.37 9.26 -9.14
N LYS A 22 7.22 8.88 -10.10
CA LYS A 22 8.57 9.42 -10.27
C LYS A 22 8.56 10.93 -10.55
N GLY A 23 7.53 11.47 -11.20
CA GLY A 23 7.43 12.89 -11.57
C GLY A 23 7.25 13.86 -10.39
N PHE A 24 6.88 13.37 -9.20
CA PHE A 24 6.52 14.20 -8.05
C PHE A 24 7.74 14.76 -7.26
N GLY A 25 8.97 14.70 -7.78
CA GLY A 25 10.15 15.37 -7.20
C GLY A 25 10.69 14.88 -5.85
N VAL A 26 9.95 14.05 -5.10
CA VAL A 26 10.38 13.51 -3.79
C VAL A 26 10.59 11.98 -3.84
N PRO A 27 11.53 11.40 -3.07
CA PRO A 27 11.59 9.94 -2.91
C PRO A 27 10.31 9.41 -2.23
N LYS A 28 9.76 8.30 -2.73
CA LYS A 28 8.64 7.61 -2.07
C LYS A 28 8.91 6.10 -1.99
N ASP A 29 8.56 5.52 -0.86
CA ASP A 29 8.41 4.09 -0.71
C ASP A 29 6.97 3.68 -0.99
N VAL A 30 6.81 2.66 -1.83
CA VAL A 30 5.51 2.14 -2.25
C VAL A 30 5.32 0.76 -1.66
N ILE A 31 4.35 0.64 -0.75
CA ILE A 31 3.89 -0.63 -0.19
C ILE A 31 2.50 -0.89 -0.75
N VAL A 32 2.34 -2.03 -1.42
CA VAL A 32 1.05 -2.55 -1.87
C VAL A 32 0.63 -3.65 -0.91
N ALA A 33 -0.65 -3.77 -0.60
CA ALA A 33 -1.19 -4.89 0.16
C ALA A 33 -2.61 -5.23 -0.31
N THR A 34 -3.01 -6.50 -0.25
CA THR A 34 -4.43 -6.85 -0.41
C THR A 34 -5.17 -6.65 0.93
N ARG A 35 -6.51 -6.58 0.89
CA ARG A 35 -7.33 -6.56 2.12
C ARG A 35 -7.05 -7.79 3.00
N GLN A 36 -6.97 -8.96 2.38
CA GLN A 36 -6.66 -10.21 3.08
C GLN A 36 -5.28 -10.17 3.77
N GLU A 37 -4.25 -9.63 3.11
CA GLU A 37 -2.93 -9.48 3.74
C GLU A 37 -2.98 -8.54 4.94
N ILE A 38 -3.75 -7.46 4.85
CA ILE A 38 -3.95 -6.52 5.95
C ILE A 38 -4.64 -7.22 7.12
N GLU A 39 -5.75 -7.90 6.87
CA GLU A 39 -6.51 -8.64 7.89
C GLU A 39 -5.64 -9.64 8.65
N GLN A 40 -4.79 -10.37 7.92
CA GLN A 40 -3.90 -11.39 8.48
C GLN A 40 -2.71 -10.81 9.25
N LYS A 41 -2.18 -9.65 8.84
CA LYS A 41 -0.85 -9.18 9.26
C LYS A 41 -0.84 -7.86 10.02
N GLN A 42 -1.94 -7.13 10.08
CA GLN A 42 -2.01 -5.82 10.74
C GLN A 42 -1.62 -5.85 12.23
N ASN A 43 -1.85 -6.98 12.91
CA ASN A 43 -1.57 -7.14 14.33
C ASN A 43 -0.21 -7.81 14.61
N ILE A 44 0.56 -8.17 13.58
CA ILE A 44 1.87 -8.80 13.75
C ILE A 44 2.90 -7.70 14.03
N SER A 45 3.53 -7.76 15.22
CA SER A 45 4.58 -6.83 15.61
C SER A 45 5.73 -6.82 14.60
N GLY A 46 6.25 -5.63 14.28
CA GLY A 46 7.30 -5.43 13.28
C GLY A 46 6.81 -5.23 11.84
N TYR A 47 5.54 -5.55 11.53
CA TYR A 47 4.95 -5.17 10.25
C TYR A 47 4.47 -3.73 10.28
N ILE A 48 4.75 -3.00 9.20
CA ILE A 48 4.32 -1.60 9.04
C ILE A 48 2.80 -1.43 8.88
N TYR A 49 2.06 -2.52 8.59
CA TYR A 49 0.63 -2.46 8.32
C TYR A 49 -0.18 -1.87 9.49
N GLY A 50 0.02 -2.38 10.72
CA GLY A 50 -0.70 -1.88 11.89
C GLY A 50 -0.42 -0.41 12.17
N THR A 51 0.84 0.01 12.09
CA THR A 51 1.25 1.42 12.25
C THR A 51 0.64 2.29 11.16
N ALA A 52 0.69 1.86 9.89
CA ALA A 52 0.15 2.63 8.78
C ALA A 52 -1.38 2.79 8.84
N LEU A 53 -2.12 1.84 9.43
CA LEU A 53 -3.56 1.94 9.64
C LEU A 53 -3.92 2.86 10.80
N ARG A 54 -3.13 2.85 11.87
CA ARG A 54 -3.40 3.66 13.08
C ARG A 54 -2.97 5.12 12.93
N GLU A 55 -1.80 5.35 12.34
CA GLU A 55 -1.14 6.66 12.31
C GLU A 55 -1.12 7.28 10.91
N GLY A 56 -1.41 6.48 9.88
CA GLY A 56 -1.43 6.97 8.51
C GLY A 56 -2.62 7.88 8.21
N LYS A 57 -2.51 8.59 7.10
CA LYS A 57 -3.59 9.41 6.55
C LYS A 57 -4.10 8.81 5.24
N VAL A 58 -5.41 8.64 5.14
CA VAL A 58 -6.07 8.30 3.87
C VAL A 58 -6.01 9.53 2.97
N VAL A 59 -5.23 9.44 1.89
CA VAL A 59 -5.12 10.52 0.88
C VAL A 59 -6.08 10.31 -0.29
N TYR A 60 -6.51 9.07 -0.50
CA TYR A 60 -7.48 8.68 -1.50
C TYR A 60 -8.14 7.38 -1.06
N GLU A 61 -9.46 7.33 -1.17
CA GLU A 61 -10.25 6.12 -1.01
C GLU A 61 -11.29 6.11 -2.13
N ARG A 62 -11.43 4.96 -2.78
CA ARG A 62 -12.55 4.74 -3.69
C ARG A 62 -13.72 4.22 -2.86
N VAL A 63 -14.58 5.14 -2.43
CA VAL A 63 -15.91 4.80 -1.91
C VAL A 63 -16.74 4.34 -3.12
N GLY A 64 -17.34 3.15 -3.04
CA GLY A 64 -18.01 2.52 -4.19
C GLY A 64 -19.17 3.34 -4.77
N GLU A 65 -19.52 3.06 -6.02
CA GLU A 65 -20.87 3.24 -6.58
C GLU A 65 -21.84 2.23 -5.97
#